data_AF-A0A146F4G1-F1
#
_entry.id   AF-A0A146F4G1-F1
#
_cell.length_a   1.000
_cell.length_b   1.000
_cell.length_c   1.000
_cell.angle_alpha   90.00
_cell.angle_beta   90.00
_cell.angle_gamma   90.00
#
_symmetry.space_group_name_H-M   'P 1'
#
loop_
_entity.id
_entity.type
_entity.pdbx_description
1 polymer ?
#
loop_
_entity_poly.entity_id
_entity_poly.type
_entity_poly.pdbx_seq_one_letter_code
_entity_poly.pdbx_strand_id
1 'polypeptide(L)'
;MWARPAQKPRGFSKRDQVGFSSSTRRTGSRTAHLGEAMDQLVDCLTKEKFFKRLIVILAGYDEDINRLMASNPGLTSRFSETVTFKNLSPSQCWVLLRDSLGQVHQVDHAVVRQPDGQFHALILASFEHLSTLPGWGNGRDVKTISDTIIRRVFSCPLDEGQTQMVITEKMVSAVLQSTVLERQLRATATVPNLPTSLAAMPAMAGPHHAAPSFTAASWAKQQDNGSTPPDTDSGAATPTEADLNGPRDPGVSNEVWDQLQADRKQHDAQIMHDAEIINEEKALRKKLDNNSEMPDDDERRQYEELIRSLVRQMFEIEERKKKEEEAQRKLREMRVCPMGYRWIPQATGYRCAGGSHFVSSAQLGL
;
A
#
# COMPACT_ATOMS: atom_id res chain seq x y z
N MET A 1 3.52 -1.53 -47.66
CA MET A 1 2.48 -1.68 -46.62
C MET A 1 3.16 -1.66 -45.26
N TRP A 2 3.22 -0.49 -44.63
CA TRP A 2 3.88 -0.29 -43.33
C TRP A 2 2.91 -0.64 -42.19
N ALA A 3 3.35 -1.53 -41.30
CA ALA A 3 2.66 -1.85 -40.06
C ALA A 3 2.92 -0.75 -39.03
N ARG A 4 1.85 -0.26 -38.38
CA ARG A 4 1.88 0.78 -37.35
C ARG A 4 2.64 0.30 -36.09
N PRO A 5 3.35 1.17 -35.37
CA PRO A 5 3.91 0.85 -34.06
C PRO A 5 2.79 0.77 -33.01
N ALA A 6 2.87 -0.25 -32.14
CA ALA A 6 1.96 -0.43 -31.01
C ALA A 6 2.03 0.76 -30.04
N GLN A 7 0.86 1.24 -29.62
CA GLN A 7 0.70 2.29 -28.62
C GLN A 7 1.28 1.85 -27.27
N LYS A 8 2.05 2.74 -26.64
CA LYS A 8 2.47 2.61 -25.23
C LYS A 8 1.23 2.53 -24.32
N PRO A 9 1.17 1.62 -23.33
CA PRO A 9 0.13 1.67 -22.32
C PRO A 9 0.26 2.96 -21.49
N ARG A 10 -0.88 3.61 -21.25
CA ARG A 10 -1.04 4.85 -20.49
C ARG A 10 -0.60 4.65 -19.03
N GLY A 11 -0.05 5.71 -18.45
CA GLY A 11 0.62 5.71 -17.14
C GLY A 11 -0.28 5.25 -15.99
N PHE A 12 0.25 4.33 -15.20
CA PHE A 12 -0.31 3.93 -13.90
C PHE A 12 -0.06 5.03 -12.87
N SER A 13 -1.14 5.52 -12.24
CA SER A 13 -1.08 6.46 -11.12
C SER A 13 -0.55 5.75 -9.86
N LYS A 14 0.39 6.40 -9.17
CA LYS A 14 1.17 5.85 -8.03
C LYS A 14 0.38 5.63 -6.73
N ARG A 15 -0.94 5.81 -6.69
CA ARG A 15 -1.73 5.81 -5.43
C ARG A 15 -2.55 4.55 -5.13
N ASP A 16 -2.63 3.59 -6.04
CA ASP A 16 -3.44 2.36 -5.83
C ASP A 16 -2.60 1.08 -5.70
N GLN A 17 -1.30 1.18 -5.42
CA GLN A 17 -0.44 0.02 -5.14
C GLN A 17 -0.30 -0.22 -3.64
N VAL A 18 -0.93 -1.27 -3.12
CA VAL A 18 -0.51 -1.90 -1.85
C VAL A 18 0.57 -2.94 -2.20
N GLY A 19 1.83 -2.53 -2.12
CA GLY A 19 2.97 -3.43 -2.29
C GLY A 19 3.32 -4.13 -0.97
N PHE A 20 3.18 -5.45 -0.91
CA PHE A 20 3.78 -6.26 0.15
C PHE A 20 5.20 -6.68 -0.26
N SER A 21 6.22 -6.20 0.46
CA SER A 21 7.58 -6.70 0.33
C SER A 21 7.79 -7.90 1.24
N SER A 22 8.11 -9.07 0.67
CA SER A 22 8.44 -10.28 1.42
C SER A 22 9.95 -10.49 1.45
N SER A 23 10.62 -9.94 2.45
CA SER A 23 11.88 -10.52 2.94
C SER A 23 12.06 -10.23 4.42
N THR A 24 11.43 -11.06 5.26
CA THR A 24 11.86 -11.20 6.65
C THR A 24 11.54 -12.62 7.10
N ARG A 25 12.57 -13.48 7.07
CA ARG A 25 12.56 -14.76 7.78
C ARG A 25 12.67 -14.44 9.27
N ARG A 26 11.57 -14.58 10.01
CA ARG A 26 11.57 -14.72 11.47
C ARG A 26 10.61 -15.87 11.80
N THR A 27 11.20 -16.92 12.34
CA THR A 27 10.60 -18.21 12.69
C THR A 27 9.78 -18.10 13.98
N GLY A 28 8.60 -18.72 13.98
CA GLY A 28 7.77 -18.98 15.16
C GLY A 28 6.51 -18.12 15.27
N SER A 29 5.34 -18.73 15.08
CA SER A 29 3.99 -18.14 15.27
C SER A 29 3.47 -17.16 14.19
N ARG A 30 3.33 -17.60 12.93
CA ARG A 30 2.82 -16.75 11.82
C ARG A 30 1.70 -17.32 10.94
N THR A 31 1.35 -18.60 11.04
CA THR A 31 0.38 -19.20 10.09
C THR A 31 -1.07 -18.80 10.37
N ALA A 32 -1.44 -18.53 11.62
CA ALA A 32 -2.80 -18.12 11.99
C ALA A 32 -3.15 -16.71 11.46
N HIS A 33 -2.28 -15.72 11.70
CA HIS A 33 -2.54 -14.32 11.29
C HIS A 33 -2.51 -14.10 9.77
N LEU A 34 -1.77 -14.94 9.03
CA LEU A 34 -1.72 -14.82 7.57
C LEU A 34 -3.04 -15.25 6.92
N GLY A 35 -3.68 -16.30 7.44
CA GLY A 35 -4.99 -16.76 6.97
C GLY A 35 -6.07 -15.70 7.18
N GLU A 36 -6.16 -15.14 8.39
CA GLU A 36 -7.15 -14.11 8.73
C GLU A 36 -7.02 -12.84 7.86
N ALA A 37 -5.79 -12.40 7.59
CA ALA A 37 -5.55 -11.26 6.71
C ALA A 37 -5.97 -11.54 5.25
N MET A 38 -5.78 -12.77 4.77
CA MET A 38 -6.19 -13.19 3.42
C MET A 38 -7.70 -13.34 3.32
N ASP A 39 -8.36 -13.86 4.34
CA ASP A 39 -9.82 -13.96 4.39
C ASP A 39 -10.45 -12.57 4.37
N GLN A 40 -9.89 -11.60 5.11
CA GLN A 40 -10.32 -10.20 5.04
C GLN A 40 -10.10 -9.58 3.67
N LEU A 41 -9.00 -9.93 2.97
CA LEU A 41 -8.75 -9.48 1.60
C LEU A 41 -9.81 -10.05 0.65
N VAL A 42 -10.11 -11.34 0.76
CA VAL A 42 -11.16 -12.02 -0.02
C VAL A 42 -12.54 -11.40 0.26
N ASP A 43 -12.86 -11.10 1.51
CA ASP A 43 -14.07 -10.40 1.90
C ASP A 43 -14.15 -9.01 1.26
N CYS A 44 -13.04 -8.25 1.28
CA CYS A 44 -12.98 -6.96 0.61
C CYS A 44 -13.18 -7.08 -0.90
N LEU A 45 -12.65 -8.12 -1.54
CA LEU A 45 -12.87 -8.39 -2.97
C LEU A 45 -14.32 -8.78 -3.30
N THR A 46 -15.13 -9.21 -2.31
CA THR A 46 -16.55 -9.58 -2.51
C THR A 46 -17.50 -8.40 -2.33
N LYS A 47 -17.18 -7.47 -1.43
CA LYS A 47 -18.10 -6.41 -1.04
C LYS A 47 -18.38 -5.47 -2.22
N GLU A 48 -19.66 -5.21 -2.50
CA GLU A 48 -20.10 -4.36 -3.63
C GLU A 48 -19.45 -2.97 -3.64
N LYS A 49 -19.12 -2.42 -2.46
CA LYS A 49 -18.42 -1.13 -2.34
C LYS A 49 -17.05 -1.09 -3.03
N PHE A 50 -16.38 -2.23 -3.19
CA PHE A 50 -15.05 -2.34 -3.81
C PHE A 50 -15.08 -3.05 -5.17
N PHE A 51 -16.20 -3.69 -5.51
CA PHE A 51 -16.38 -4.36 -6.78
C PHE A 51 -16.21 -3.37 -7.95
N LYS A 52 -15.33 -3.71 -8.90
CA LYS A 52 -14.91 -2.84 -10.04
C LYS A 52 -14.25 -1.52 -9.69
N ARG A 53 -13.89 -1.29 -8.42
CA ARG A 53 -13.18 -0.08 -7.95
C ARG A 53 -11.79 -0.37 -7.38
N LEU A 54 -11.47 -1.65 -7.16
CA LEU A 54 -10.20 -2.10 -6.61
C LEU A 54 -9.57 -3.15 -7.53
N ILE A 55 -8.29 -2.96 -7.87
CA ILE A 55 -7.46 -3.96 -8.54
C ILE A 55 -6.43 -4.43 -7.52
N VAL A 56 -6.36 -5.73 -7.29
CA VAL A 56 -5.37 -6.34 -6.39
C VAL A 56 -4.42 -7.19 -7.23
N ILE A 57 -3.12 -6.91 -7.12
CA ILE A 57 -2.06 -7.66 -7.81
C ILE A 57 -1.22 -8.36 -6.74
N LEU A 58 -1.26 -9.69 -6.73
CA LEU A 58 -0.35 -10.49 -5.94
C LEU A 58 0.92 -10.76 -6.76
N ALA A 59 2.08 -10.50 -6.16
CA ALA A 59 3.37 -10.72 -6.79
C ALA A 59 4.29 -11.47 -5.83
N GLY A 60 4.97 -12.49 -6.35
CA GLY A 60 5.87 -13.36 -5.59
C GLY A 60 6.51 -14.39 -6.52
N TYR A 61 7.35 -15.24 -5.96
CA TYR A 61 7.88 -16.40 -6.68
C TYR A 61 6.76 -17.43 -6.88
N ASP A 62 6.86 -18.21 -7.96
CA ASP A 62 5.82 -19.16 -8.36
C ASP A 62 5.50 -20.14 -7.22
N GLU A 63 6.50 -20.64 -6.49
CA GLU A 63 6.30 -21.56 -5.38
C GLU A 63 5.55 -20.91 -4.20
N ASP A 64 5.84 -19.64 -3.91
CA ASP A 64 5.22 -18.90 -2.82
C ASP A 64 3.77 -18.56 -3.14
N ILE A 65 3.50 -18.13 -4.39
CA ILE A 65 2.14 -17.84 -4.86
C ILE A 65 1.32 -19.12 -4.93
N ASN A 66 1.85 -20.22 -5.46
CA ASN A 66 1.13 -21.50 -5.52
C ASN A 66 0.79 -22.01 -4.11
N ARG A 67 1.70 -21.86 -3.15
CA ARG A 67 1.43 -22.18 -1.73
C ARG A 67 0.34 -21.29 -1.15
N LEU A 68 0.35 -20.00 -1.47
CA LEU A 68 -0.69 -19.06 -1.04
C LEU A 68 -2.05 -19.42 -1.64
N MET A 69 -2.12 -19.72 -2.94
CA MET A 69 -3.37 -20.12 -3.61
C MET A 69 -3.92 -21.44 -3.06
N ALA A 70 -3.06 -22.40 -2.70
CA ALA A 70 -3.45 -23.65 -2.08
C ALA A 70 -3.96 -23.49 -0.64
N SER A 71 -3.64 -22.39 0.03
CA SER A 71 -4.04 -22.16 1.43
C SER A 71 -5.52 -21.83 1.60
N ASN A 72 -6.16 -21.21 0.58
CA ASN A 72 -7.58 -20.91 0.58
C ASN A 72 -8.16 -21.04 -0.85
N PRO A 73 -9.08 -22.00 -1.11
CA PRO A 73 -9.73 -22.18 -2.41
C PRO A 73 -10.43 -20.91 -2.94
N GLY A 74 -10.91 -20.04 -2.05
CA GLY A 74 -11.55 -18.77 -2.38
C GLY A 74 -10.62 -17.77 -3.06
N LEU A 75 -9.29 -17.86 -2.84
CA LEU A 75 -8.30 -17.04 -3.54
C LEU A 75 -8.17 -17.46 -5.00
N THR A 76 -8.10 -18.77 -5.25
CA THR A 76 -7.92 -19.32 -6.61
C THR A 76 -9.05 -18.88 -7.56
N SER A 77 -10.29 -18.80 -7.06
CA SER A 77 -11.44 -18.35 -7.87
C SER A 77 -11.44 -16.84 -8.17
N ARG A 78 -10.76 -16.02 -7.36
CA ARG A 78 -10.81 -14.55 -7.44
C ARG A 78 -9.60 -13.94 -8.13
N PHE A 79 -8.49 -14.68 -8.16
CA PHE A 79 -7.29 -14.36 -8.92
C PHE A 79 -7.22 -15.24 -10.18
N SER A 80 -8.15 -15.02 -11.11
CA SER A 80 -8.25 -15.79 -12.35
C SER A 80 -7.21 -15.40 -13.41
N GLU A 81 -6.64 -14.20 -13.30
CA GLU A 81 -5.60 -13.71 -14.21
C GLU A 81 -4.22 -13.92 -13.58
N THR A 82 -3.36 -14.66 -14.29
CA THR A 82 -1.97 -14.89 -13.89
C THR A 82 -1.04 -14.39 -14.99
N VAL A 83 -0.11 -13.53 -14.60
CA VAL A 83 0.96 -13.04 -15.50
C VAL A 83 2.30 -13.54 -14.99
N THR A 84 2.91 -14.47 -15.73
CA THR A 84 4.23 -15.02 -15.39
C THR A 84 5.34 -14.16 -15.98
N PHE A 85 6.17 -13.58 -15.12
CA PHE A 85 7.35 -12.83 -15.53
C PHE A 85 8.55 -13.77 -15.64
N LYS A 86 8.91 -14.12 -16.87
CA LYS A 86 10.13 -14.89 -17.13
C LYS A 86 11.37 -14.05 -16.88
N ASN A 87 12.47 -14.72 -16.58
CA ASN A 87 13.77 -14.07 -16.51
C ASN A 87 14.08 -13.35 -17.83
N LEU A 88 14.53 -12.09 -17.74
CA LEU A 88 15.06 -11.35 -18.89
C LEU A 88 16.11 -12.17 -19.63
N SER A 89 15.96 -12.28 -20.95
CA SER A 89 16.99 -12.86 -21.81
C SER A 89 18.24 -11.97 -21.82
N PRO A 90 19.43 -12.50 -22.18
CA PRO A 90 20.64 -11.69 -22.31
C PRO A 90 20.45 -10.46 -23.20
N SER A 91 19.68 -10.60 -24.29
CA SER A 91 19.34 -9.49 -25.19
C SER A 91 18.44 -8.43 -24.54
N GLN A 92 17.49 -8.84 -23.68
CA GLN A 92 16.67 -7.90 -22.92
C GLN A 92 17.47 -7.23 -21.80
N CYS A 93 18.39 -7.95 -21.15
CA CYS A 93 19.34 -7.38 -20.19
C CYS A 93 20.20 -6.29 -20.84
N TRP A 94 20.66 -6.53 -22.08
CA TRP A 94 21.38 -5.53 -22.87
C TRP A 94 20.53 -4.28 -23.13
N VAL A 95 19.29 -4.44 -23.58
CA VAL A 95 18.37 -3.30 -23.82
C VAL A 95 18.18 -2.50 -22.53
N LEU A 96 17.92 -3.18 -21.41
CA LEU A 96 17.74 -2.54 -20.11
C LEU A 96 19.01 -1.81 -19.64
N LEU A 97 20.19 -2.40 -19.86
CA LEU A 97 21.48 -1.77 -19.55
C LEU A 97 21.67 -0.49 -20.36
N ARG A 98 21.48 -0.56 -21.69
CA ARG A 98 21.59 0.60 -22.59
C ARG A 98 20.61 1.70 -22.21
N ASP A 99 19.35 1.34 -22.00
CA ASP A 99 18.31 2.30 -21.66
C ASP A 99 18.59 2.96 -20.30
N SER A 100 19.12 2.20 -19.33
CA SER A 100 19.53 2.72 -18.02
C SER A 100 20.72 3.68 -18.09
N LEU A 101 21.72 3.38 -18.91
CA LEU A 101 22.88 4.26 -19.13
C LEU A 101 22.48 5.52 -19.92
N GLY A 102 21.56 5.40 -20.88
CA GLY A 102 21.06 6.51 -21.69
C GLY A 102 20.20 7.53 -20.92
N GLN A 103 19.74 7.22 -19.69
CA GLN A 103 19.06 8.22 -18.85
C GLN A 103 20.00 9.30 -18.30
N VAL A 104 21.33 9.11 -18.38
CA VAL A 104 22.30 10.06 -17.84
C VAL A 104 22.81 10.98 -18.95
N HIS A 105 22.18 12.14 -19.11
CA HIS A 105 22.49 13.10 -20.19
C HIS A 105 23.91 13.70 -20.12
N GLN A 106 24.55 13.68 -18.95
CA GLN A 106 25.89 14.24 -18.73
C GLN A 106 27.02 13.29 -19.18
N VAL A 107 26.68 12.07 -19.59
CA VAL A 107 27.64 11.02 -19.95
C VAL A 107 27.43 10.61 -21.40
N ASP A 108 28.52 10.64 -22.18
CA ASP A 108 28.53 10.06 -23.52
C ASP A 108 28.48 8.53 -23.43
N HIS A 109 27.45 7.98 -24.07
CA HIS A 109 27.13 6.55 -24.10
C HIS A 109 27.14 6.01 -25.53
N ALA A 110 27.86 6.67 -26.47
CA ALA A 110 27.99 6.24 -27.85
C ALA A 110 28.36 4.76 -28.01
N VAL A 111 29.28 4.27 -27.16
CA VAL A 111 29.73 2.87 -27.15
C VAL A 111 28.60 1.86 -26.87
N VAL A 112 27.57 2.28 -26.14
CA VAL A 112 26.42 1.43 -25.80
C VAL A 112 25.31 1.60 -26.84
N ARG A 113 25.27 2.74 -27.54
CA ARG A 113 24.32 3.02 -28.61
C ARG A 113 24.66 2.25 -29.89
N GLN A 114 25.95 2.13 -30.21
CA GLN A 114 26.47 1.38 -31.35
C GLN A 114 27.69 0.56 -30.91
N PRO A 115 27.48 -0.61 -30.29
CA PRO A 115 28.58 -1.47 -29.88
C PRO A 115 29.22 -2.16 -31.09
N ASP A 116 30.52 -2.44 -31.00
CA ASP A 116 31.16 -3.40 -31.90
C ASP A 116 30.56 -4.81 -31.73
N GLY A 117 30.60 -5.63 -32.78
CA GLY A 117 30.03 -6.98 -32.76
C GLY A 117 30.66 -7.89 -31.70
N GLN A 118 31.97 -7.78 -31.47
CA GLN A 118 32.67 -8.56 -30.44
C GLN A 118 32.31 -8.08 -29.04
N PHE A 119 32.26 -6.77 -28.84
CA PHE A 119 31.88 -6.17 -27.56
C PHE A 119 30.45 -6.53 -27.18
N HIS A 120 29.51 -6.43 -28.12
CA HIS A 120 28.12 -6.83 -27.90
C HIS A 120 28.01 -8.33 -27.55
N ALA A 121 28.74 -9.21 -28.25
CA ALA A 121 28.76 -10.64 -27.95
C ALA A 121 29.30 -10.92 -26.54
N LEU A 122 30.35 -10.22 -26.10
CA LEU A 122 30.91 -10.34 -24.75
C LEU A 122 29.89 -9.99 -23.67
N ILE A 123 29.10 -8.94 -23.88
CA ILE A 123 28.06 -8.52 -22.93
C ILE A 123 26.96 -9.57 -22.84
N LEU A 124 26.49 -10.07 -23.99
CA LEU A 124 25.47 -11.12 -24.02
C LEU A 124 25.95 -12.39 -23.31
N ALA A 125 27.18 -12.83 -23.58
CA ALA A 125 27.78 -13.98 -22.91
C ALA A 125 27.92 -13.75 -21.39
N SER A 126 28.25 -12.54 -20.96
CA SER A 126 28.34 -12.18 -19.54
C SER A 126 26.97 -12.28 -18.85
N PHE A 127 25.90 -11.78 -19.48
CA PHE A 127 24.55 -11.89 -18.93
C PHE A 127 24.00 -13.30 -18.97
N GLU A 128 24.33 -14.08 -20.00
CA GLU A 128 24.01 -15.51 -20.06
C GLU A 128 24.65 -16.24 -18.89
N HIS A 129 25.95 -16.03 -18.64
CA HIS A 129 26.65 -16.62 -17.51
C HIS A 129 26.02 -16.19 -16.17
N LEU A 130 25.77 -14.90 -15.96
CA LEU A 130 25.12 -14.39 -14.75
C LEU A 130 23.74 -15.03 -14.51
N SER A 131 22.97 -15.27 -15.57
CA SER A 131 21.64 -15.87 -15.46
C SER A 131 21.64 -17.32 -14.98
N THR A 132 22.75 -18.04 -15.15
CA THR A 132 22.93 -19.42 -14.66
C THR A 132 23.37 -19.50 -13.20
N LEU A 133 23.83 -18.39 -12.61
CA LEU A 133 24.35 -18.37 -11.24
C LEU A 133 23.22 -18.32 -10.20
N PRO A 134 23.37 -18.99 -9.04
CA PRO A 134 22.41 -18.88 -7.96
C PRO A 134 22.38 -17.44 -7.41
N GLY A 135 21.17 -16.93 -7.19
CA GLY A 135 20.97 -15.56 -6.67
C GLY A 135 21.00 -14.46 -7.73
N TRP A 136 20.87 -14.80 -9.01
CA TRP A 136 20.63 -13.83 -10.08
C TRP A 136 19.37 -12.99 -9.81
N GLY A 137 19.55 -11.69 -9.62
CA GLY A 137 18.51 -10.72 -9.29
C GLY A 137 17.78 -10.14 -10.51
N ASN A 138 17.97 -10.71 -11.70
CA ASN A 138 17.37 -10.27 -12.95
C ASN A 138 17.59 -8.76 -13.21
N GLY A 139 16.54 -7.99 -13.56
CA GLY A 139 16.64 -6.55 -13.81
C GLY A 139 17.25 -5.74 -12.66
N ARG A 140 17.18 -6.21 -11.40
CA ARG A 140 17.86 -5.56 -10.27
C ARG A 140 19.38 -5.61 -10.41
N ASP A 141 19.91 -6.75 -10.83
CA ASP A 141 21.35 -6.90 -11.03
C ASP A 141 21.81 -6.09 -12.25
N VAL A 142 21.03 -6.08 -13.34
CA VAL A 142 21.30 -5.21 -14.50
C VAL A 142 21.36 -3.74 -14.08
N LYS A 143 20.42 -3.29 -13.24
CA LYS A 143 20.40 -1.91 -12.72
C LYS A 143 21.59 -1.63 -11.81
N THR A 144 21.95 -2.58 -10.96
CA THR A 144 23.14 -2.48 -10.10
C THR A 144 24.43 -2.36 -10.92
N ILE A 145 24.53 -3.12 -12.01
CA ILE A 145 25.64 -3.05 -12.96
C ILE A 145 25.66 -1.67 -13.64
N SER A 146 24.52 -1.17 -14.14
CA SER A 146 24.47 0.17 -14.76
C SER A 146 24.87 1.27 -13.79
N ASP A 147 24.38 1.21 -12.54
CA ASP A 147 24.69 2.22 -11.53
C ASP A 147 26.16 2.17 -11.13
N THR A 148 26.77 0.98 -11.13
CA THR A 148 28.21 0.80 -10.86
C THR A 148 29.06 1.36 -12.01
N ILE A 149 28.65 1.15 -13.26
CA ILE A 149 29.30 1.78 -14.43
C ILE A 149 29.22 3.29 -14.30
N ILE A 150 28.03 3.85 -14.07
CA ILE A 150 27.81 5.29 -13.91
C ILE A 150 28.69 5.85 -12.79
N ARG A 151 28.68 5.24 -11.61
CA ARG A 151 29.55 5.66 -10.49
C ARG A 151 31.02 5.65 -10.87
N ARG A 152 31.47 4.64 -11.61
CA ARG A 152 32.87 4.53 -12.05
C ARG A 152 33.24 5.62 -13.04
N VAL A 153 32.34 5.97 -13.97
CA VAL A 153 32.49 7.12 -14.87
C VAL A 153 32.67 8.41 -14.07
N PHE A 154 31.79 8.68 -13.11
CA PHE A 154 31.85 9.90 -12.29
C PHE A 154 33.06 9.94 -11.35
N SER A 155 33.70 8.80 -11.07
CA SER A 155 34.90 8.71 -10.22
C SER A 155 36.20 8.85 -11.02
N CYS A 156 36.15 8.81 -12.36
CA CYS A 156 37.31 9.02 -13.20
C CYS A 156 37.52 10.52 -13.44
N PRO A 157 38.75 11.05 -13.23
CA PRO A 157 39.07 12.42 -13.60
C PRO A 157 38.85 12.63 -15.09
N LEU A 158 38.35 13.81 -15.47
CA LEU A 158 38.31 14.24 -16.86
C LEU A 158 39.74 14.57 -17.30
N ASP A 159 40.14 14.08 -18.49
CA ASP A 159 41.41 14.49 -19.09
C ASP A 159 41.36 15.96 -19.52
N GLU A 160 42.52 16.61 -19.59
CA GLU A 160 42.64 18.01 -20.02
C GLU A 160 42.02 18.20 -21.42
N GLY A 161 40.88 18.90 -21.48
CA GLY A 161 40.14 19.19 -22.71
C GLY A 161 38.83 18.41 -22.90
N GLN A 162 38.50 17.44 -22.04
CA GLN A 162 37.21 16.74 -22.09
C GLN A 162 36.11 17.54 -21.35
N THR A 163 35.08 17.95 -22.09
CA THR A 163 33.91 18.65 -21.55
C THR A 163 32.80 17.69 -21.09
N GLN A 164 32.91 16.40 -21.43
CA GLN A 164 31.91 15.38 -21.12
C GLN A 164 32.60 14.08 -20.70
N MET A 165 32.01 13.39 -19.71
CA MET A 165 32.47 12.07 -19.30
C MET A 165 32.04 11.01 -20.32
N VAL A 166 32.92 10.06 -20.63
CA VAL A 166 32.67 9.03 -21.68
C VAL A 166 32.67 7.63 -21.08
N ILE A 167 31.67 6.81 -21.42
CA ILE A 167 31.67 5.38 -21.14
C ILE A 167 32.55 4.67 -22.19
N THR A 168 33.52 3.89 -21.74
CA THR A 168 34.40 3.09 -22.60
C THR A 168 34.07 1.60 -22.52
N GLU A 169 34.37 0.84 -23.60
CA GLU A 169 34.18 -0.62 -23.63
C GLU A 169 34.91 -1.32 -22.48
N LYS A 170 36.15 -0.89 -22.20
CA LYS A 170 36.97 -1.43 -21.11
C LYS A 170 36.29 -1.27 -19.75
N MET A 171 35.62 -0.14 -19.52
CA MET A 171 34.93 0.10 -18.25
C MET A 171 33.74 -0.84 -18.07
N VAL A 172 32.91 -0.96 -19.10
CA VAL A 172 31.73 -1.86 -19.08
C VAL A 172 32.16 -3.31 -18.92
N SER A 173 33.12 -3.76 -19.72
CA SER A 173 33.69 -5.11 -19.65
C SER A 173 34.29 -5.40 -18.27
N ALA A 174 35.03 -4.45 -17.68
CA ALA A 174 35.61 -4.64 -16.35
C ALA A 174 34.54 -4.77 -15.25
N VAL A 175 33.48 -3.98 -15.29
CA VAL A 175 32.38 -4.08 -14.32
C VAL A 175 31.63 -5.40 -14.48
N LEU A 176 31.33 -5.82 -15.71
CA LEU A 176 30.68 -7.11 -15.98
C LEU A 176 31.53 -8.28 -15.51
N GLN A 177 32.81 -8.32 -15.88
CA GLN A 177 33.74 -9.38 -15.45
C GLN A 177 33.89 -9.42 -13.93
N SER A 178 34.05 -8.26 -13.28
CA SER A 178 34.11 -8.19 -11.82
C SER A 178 32.83 -8.70 -11.17
N THR A 179 31.66 -8.39 -11.74
CA THR A 179 30.37 -8.86 -11.22
C THR A 179 30.23 -10.37 -11.40
N VAL A 180 30.59 -10.90 -12.57
CA VAL A 180 30.57 -12.35 -12.84
C VAL A 180 31.46 -13.10 -11.87
N LEU A 181 32.72 -12.67 -11.72
CA LEU A 181 33.69 -13.31 -10.82
C LEU A 181 33.19 -13.31 -9.38
N GLU A 182 32.72 -12.16 -8.90
CA GLU A 182 32.22 -11.99 -7.55
C GLU A 182 31.01 -12.90 -7.26
N ARG A 183 30.10 -13.04 -8.22
CA ARG A 183 28.92 -13.92 -8.10
C ARG A 183 29.29 -15.40 -8.19
N GLN A 184 30.24 -15.77 -9.04
CA GLN A 184 30.77 -17.13 -9.11
C GLN A 184 31.38 -17.54 -7.76
N LEU A 185 32.20 -16.67 -7.15
CA LEU A 185 32.82 -16.92 -5.84
C LEU A 185 31.76 -17.13 -4.75
N ARG A 186 30.69 -16.31 -4.75
CA ARG A 186 29.55 -16.50 -3.84
C ARG A 186 28.84 -17.83 -4.08
N ALA A 187 28.59 -18.20 -5.33
CA ALA A 187 27.96 -19.46 -5.68
C ALA A 187 28.79 -20.66 -5.17
N THR A 188 30.12 -20.61 -5.33
CA THR A 188 31.03 -21.67 -4.85
C THR A 188 31.18 -21.69 -3.32
N ALA A 189 31.03 -20.57 -2.64
CA ALA A 189 31.08 -20.52 -1.17
C ALA A 189 29.79 -21.07 -0.51
N THR A 190 28.70 -21.20 -1.28
CA THR A 190 27.39 -21.63 -0.78
C THR A 190 27.17 -23.15 -0.91
N VAL A 191 28.09 -23.89 -1.56
CA VAL A 191 28.07 -25.36 -1.58
C VAL A 191 28.79 -25.92 -0.34
N PRO A 192 28.12 -26.73 0.50
CA PRO A 192 28.76 -27.33 1.67
C PRO A 192 29.61 -28.54 1.26
N ASN A 193 30.91 -28.35 1.09
CA ASN A 193 31.96 -29.38 1.07
C ASN A 193 33.11 -28.78 1.90
N LEU A 194 33.72 -29.36 2.95
CA LEU A 194 33.87 -30.72 3.50
C LEU A 194 34.28 -30.56 5.01
N PRO A 195 34.74 -31.58 5.78
CA PRO A 195 34.57 -31.63 7.24
C PRO A 195 35.78 -31.05 7.97
N THR A 196 35.59 -30.25 9.01
CA THR A 196 36.70 -29.92 9.90
C THR A 196 36.22 -29.99 11.33
N SER A 197 36.40 -31.19 11.88
CA SER A 197 36.73 -31.39 13.28
C SER A 197 37.85 -30.41 13.64
N LEU A 198 37.59 -29.48 14.57
CA LEU A 198 38.57 -28.98 15.53
C LEU A 198 37.87 -28.13 16.59
N ALA A 199 38.05 -28.59 17.84
CA ALA A 199 37.97 -27.87 19.10
C ALA A 199 36.60 -27.34 19.56
N ALA A 200 35.87 -28.20 20.27
CA ALA A 200 34.95 -27.77 21.32
C ALA A 200 35.76 -27.10 22.46
N MET A 201 35.47 -25.83 22.72
CA MET A 201 35.83 -25.14 23.96
C MET A 201 34.62 -25.14 24.90
N PRO A 202 34.76 -25.49 26.19
CA PRO A 202 33.64 -25.50 27.12
C PRO A 202 33.22 -24.08 27.48
N ALA A 203 31.94 -23.77 27.28
CA ALA A 203 31.34 -22.51 27.70
C ALA A 203 31.24 -22.47 29.23
N MET A 204 31.95 -21.53 29.85
CA MET A 204 31.82 -21.20 31.27
C MET A 204 30.47 -20.50 31.50
N ALA A 205 29.65 -21.09 32.38
CA ALA A 205 28.38 -20.54 32.82
C ALA A 205 28.62 -19.28 33.68
N GLY A 206 28.05 -18.15 33.26
CA GLY A 206 27.89 -16.95 34.08
C GLY A 206 26.49 -16.86 34.70
N PRO A 207 26.30 -16.14 35.82
CA PRO A 207 25.12 -16.27 36.66
C PRO A 207 23.86 -15.64 36.06
N HIS A 208 22.74 -16.34 36.23
CA HIS A 208 21.40 -15.92 35.89
C HIS A 208 20.94 -14.73 36.75
N HIS A 209 20.57 -13.61 36.12
CA HIS A 209 19.72 -12.61 36.75
C HIS A 209 18.25 -12.92 36.42
N ALA A 210 17.47 -13.16 37.47
CA ALA A 210 16.04 -13.45 37.40
C ALA A 210 15.23 -12.20 37.03
N ALA A 211 14.33 -12.34 36.04
CA ALA A 211 13.26 -11.40 35.77
C ALA A 211 12.04 -11.74 36.66
N PRO A 212 11.29 -10.75 37.18
CA PRO A 212 10.11 -11.01 38.00
C PRO A 212 8.94 -11.50 37.14
N SER A 213 8.37 -12.63 37.57
CA SER A 213 7.11 -13.18 37.05
C SER A 213 5.93 -12.35 37.53
N PHE A 214 5.09 -11.86 36.60
CA PHE A 214 3.75 -11.38 36.93
C PHE A 214 2.79 -12.56 36.91
N THR A 215 2.14 -12.81 38.05
CA THR A 215 1.08 -13.78 38.26
C THR A 215 -0.18 -13.35 37.51
N ALA A 216 -0.58 -14.14 36.50
CA ALA A 216 -1.90 -14.06 35.91
C ALA A 216 -2.90 -14.72 36.88
N ALA A 217 -3.81 -13.93 37.46
CA ALA A 217 -4.94 -14.43 38.21
C ALA A 217 -6.03 -14.88 37.22
N SER A 218 -6.22 -16.20 37.13
CA SER A 218 -7.34 -16.84 36.46
C SER A 218 -8.62 -16.64 37.28
N TRP A 219 -9.61 -15.94 36.74
CA TRP A 219 -10.95 -15.93 37.32
C TRP A 219 -11.72 -17.17 36.87
N ALA A 220 -12.08 -17.99 37.86
CA ALA A 220 -12.85 -19.20 37.72
C ALA A 220 -14.33 -18.91 37.40
N LYS A 221 -14.87 -19.76 36.54
CA LYS A 221 -16.29 -19.99 36.27
C LYS A 221 -17.05 -20.19 37.58
N GLN A 222 -18.08 -19.37 37.81
CA GLN A 222 -19.11 -19.64 38.79
C GLN A 222 -20.43 -19.81 38.04
N GLN A 223 -20.95 -21.04 38.11
CA GLN A 223 -22.30 -21.38 37.69
C GLN A 223 -23.28 -20.72 38.66
N ASP A 224 -24.26 -20.00 38.13
CA ASP A 224 -25.52 -19.74 38.83
C ASP A 224 -26.68 -20.08 37.89
N ASN A 225 -27.69 -20.70 38.47
CA ASN A 225 -28.78 -21.39 37.80
C ASN A 225 -30.07 -20.61 38.00
N GLY A 226 -30.75 -20.28 36.90
CA GLY A 226 -32.21 -20.13 36.85
C GLY A 226 -32.79 -18.77 37.23
N SER A 227 -33.27 -18.03 36.21
CA SER A 227 -34.69 -17.68 36.04
C SER A 227 -34.92 -16.96 34.71
N THR A 228 -35.80 -17.52 33.89
CA THR A 228 -36.33 -17.03 32.61
C THR A 228 -37.10 -15.71 32.72
N PRO A 229 -37.03 -14.80 31.73
CA PRO A 229 -38.11 -13.87 31.41
C PRO A 229 -38.91 -14.33 30.17
N PRO A 230 -40.20 -13.98 30.08
CA PRO A 230 -41.09 -14.47 29.04
C PRO A 230 -40.89 -13.72 27.72
N ASP A 231 -41.18 -14.45 26.64
CA ASP A 231 -41.31 -13.96 25.28
C ASP A 231 -42.32 -12.80 25.21
N THR A 232 -41.94 -11.72 24.53
CA THR A 232 -42.91 -10.82 23.91
C THR A 232 -42.38 -10.38 22.56
N ASP A 233 -42.98 -10.98 21.54
CA ASP A 233 -42.94 -10.59 20.15
C ASP A 233 -43.37 -9.11 19.99
N SER A 234 -42.51 -8.31 19.37
CA SER A 234 -42.86 -7.00 18.82
C SER A 234 -41.81 -6.61 17.79
N GLY A 235 -42.18 -6.75 16.51
CA GLY A 235 -41.41 -6.26 15.38
C GLY A 235 -41.14 -4.77 15.51
N ALA A 236 -39.90 -4.41 15.82
CA ALA A 236 -39.43 -3.04 15.79
C ALA A 236 -39.09 -2.65 14.35
N ALA A 237 -39.98 -1.87 13.73
CA ALA A 237 -39.65 -1.09 12.54
C ALA A 237 -38.43 -0.22 12.84
N THR A 238 -37.50 -0.17 11.88
CA THR A 238 -36.32 0.71 11.96
C THR A 238 -36.79 2.17 12.02
N PRO A 239 -36.31 3.00 12.97
CA PRO A 239 -36.76 4.39 13.08
C PRO A 239 -36.45 5.17 11.81
N THR A 240 -37.42 5.92 11.30
CA THR A 240 -37.25 6.80 10.12
C THR A 240 -36.34 7.99 10.48
N GLU A 241 -35.61 8.57 9.52
CA GLU A 241 -34.73 9.73 9.79
C GLU A 241 -35.46 10.93 10.44
N ALA A 242 -36.76 11.09 10.18
CA ALA A 242 -37.60 12.11 10.81
C ALA A 242 -37.83 11.87 12.31
N ASP A 243 -37.90 10.59 12.74
CA ASP A 243 -38.13 10.22 14.14
C ASP A 243 -36.88 10.46 15.01
N LEU A 244 -35.69 10.33 14.41
CA LEU A 244 -34.40 10.55 15.08
C LEU A 244 -34.06 12.04 15.27
N ASN A 245 -34.73 12.93 14.53
CA ASN A 245 -34.59 14.37 14.67
C ASN A 245 -35.43 14.95 15.82
N GLY A 246 -36.47 14.23 16.26
CA GLY A 246 -37.24 14.46 17.49
C GLY A 246 -37.96 15.83 17.61
N PRO A 247 -39.14 15.90 18.25
CA PRO A 247 -39.66 17.18 18.72
C PRO A 247 -38.76 17.75 19.83
N ARG A 248 -38.84 19.06 20.06
CA ARG A 248 -38.15 19.73 21.18
C ARG A 248 -38.54 19.10 22.51
N ASP A 249 -37.55 18.72 23.32
CA ASP A 249 -37.82 18.14 24.63
C ASP A 249 -38.37 19.20 25.62
N PRO A 250 -39.27 18.80 26.54
CA PRO A 250 -39.73 19.66 27.63
C PRO A 250 -38.56 20.13 28.52
N GLY A 251 -38.44 21.44 28.74
CA GLY A 251 -37.42 22.03 29.61
C GLY A 251 -36.18 22.58 28.91
N VAL A 252 -36.04 22.37 27.59
CA VAL A 252 -35.01 23.06 26.78
C VAL A 252 -35.40 24.52 26.61
N SER A 253 -34.50 25.48 26.83
CA SER A 253 -34.77 26.92 26.62
C SER A 253 -34.83 27.30 25.14
N ASN A 254 -35.44 28.44 24.81
CA ASN A 254 -35.52 28.90 23.41
C ASN A 254 -34.13 29.11 22.82
N GLU A 255 -33.22 29.70 23.59
CA GLU A 255 -31.82 29.95 23.18
C GLU A 255 -31.06 28.66 22.86
N VAL A 256 -31.18 27.62 23.70
CA VAL A 256 -30.52 26.32 23.48
C VAL A 256 -31.12 25.61 22.26
N TRP A 257 -32.44 25.73 22.08
CA TRP A 257 -33.13 25.14 20.95
C TRP A 257 -32.76 25.82 19.63
N ASP A 258 -32.75 27.15 19.59
CA ASP A 258 -32.42 27.93 18.39
C ASP A 258 -30.96 27.69 17.97
N GLN A 259 -30.04 27.63 18.95
CA GLN A 259 -28.64 27.26 18.69
C GLN A 259 -28.53 25.84 18.13
N LEU A 260 -29.28 24.87 18.67
CA LEU A 260 -29.26 23.49 18.17
C LEU A 260 -29.78 23.37 16.74
N GLN A 261 -30.79 24.16 16.37
CA GLN A 261 -31.27 24.23 14.99
C GLN A 261 -30.23 24.87 14.05
N ALA A 262 -29.52 25.90 14.51
CA ALA A 262 -28.42 26.50 13.76
C ALA A 262 -27.25 25.51 13.56
N ASP A 263 -26.85 24.80 14.61
CA ASP A 263 -25.77 23.80 14.55
C ASP A 263 -26.13 22.64 13.63
N ARG A 264 -27.38 22.17 13.66
CA ARG A 264 -27.90 21.18 12.72
C ARG A 264 -27.76 21.65 11.28
N LYS A 265 -28.24 22.87 10.99
CA LYS A 265 -28.16 23.46 9.65
C LYS A 265 -26.72 23.58 9.18
N GLN A 266 -25.81 23.98 10.06
CA GLN A 266 -24.39 24.07 9.74
C GLN A 266 -23.77 22.70 9.49
N HIS A 267 -24.10 21.69 10.30
CA HIS A 267 -23.63 20.32 10.12
C HIS A 267 -24.12 19.71 8.80
N ASP A 268 -25.42 19.86 8.51
CA ASP A 268 -26.00 19.38 7.25
C ASP A 268 -25.39 20.13 6.05
N ALA A 269 -25.13 21.43 6.17
CA ALA A 269 -24.43 22.19 5.14
C ALA A 269 -22.98 21.70 4.91
N GLN A 270 -22.27 21.32 5.98
CA GLN A 270 -20.93 20.73 5.87
C GLN A 270 -20.97 19.39 5.14
N ILE A 271 -21.95 18.54 5.45
CA ILE A 271 -22.13 17.25 4.75
C ILE A 271 -22.40 17.47 3.26
N MET A 272 -23.24 18.45 2.91
CA MET A 272 -23.51 18.80 1.52
C MET A 272 -22.25 19.31 0.80
N HIS A 273 -21.48 20.18 1.46
CA HIS A 273 -20.21 20.67 0.92
C HIS A 273 -19.20 19.54 0.70
N ASP A 274 -19.05 18.62 1.67
CA ASP A 274 -18.19 17.44 1.53
C ASP A 274 -18.62 16.56 0.34
N ALA A 275 -19.93 16.40 0.15
CA ALA A 275 -20.48 15.64 -0.96
C ALA A 275 -20.21 16.31 -2.32
N GLU A 276 -20.24 17.65 -2.36
CA GLU A 276 -19.91 18.44 -3.54
C GLU A 276 -18.45 18.25 -3.95
N ILE A 277 -17.50 18.34 -3.00
CA ILE A 277 -16.07 18.05 -3.24
C ILE A 277 -15.87 16.65 -3.84
N ILE A 278 -16.54 15.64 -3.28
CA ILE A 278 -16.47 14.25 -3.78
C ILE A 278 -17.07 14.13 -5.19
N ASN A 279 -18.14 14.88 -5.48
CA ASN A 279 -18.79 14.85 -6.78
C ASN A 279 -17.98 15.59 -7.86
N GLU A 280 -17.37 16.72 -7.49
CA GLU A 280 -16.50 17.50 -8.37
C GLU A 280 -15.26 16.69 -8.80
N GLU A 281 -14.63 15.99 -7.85
CA GLU A 281 -13.50 15.10 -8.13
C GLU A 281 -13.87 14.02 -9.15
N LYS A 282 -15.03 13.37 -8.96
CA LYS A 282 -15.56 12.37 -9.89
C LYS A 282 -15.87 12.96 -11.27
N ALA A 283 -16.43 14.17 -11.32
CA ALA A 283 -16.74 14.85 -12.57
C ALA A 283 -15.47 15.17 -13.36
N LEU A 284 -14.42 15.65 -12.70
CA LEU A 284 -13.13 15.96 -13.33
C LEU A 284 -12.43 14.71 -13.85
N ARG A 285 -12.43 13.61 -13.08
CA ARG A 285 -11.91 12.32 -13.56
C ARG A 285 -12.63 11.82 -14.80
N LYS A 286 -13.96 11.89 -14.80
CA LYS A 286 -14.79 11.48 -15.93
C LYS A 286 -14.50 12.33 -17.18
N LYS A 287 -14.24 13.63 -17.03
CA LYS A 287 -13.82 14.50 -18.15
C LYS A 287 -12.48 14.06 -18.72
N LEU A 288 -11.51 13.68 -17.89
CA LEU A 288 -10.20 13.21 -18.33
C LEU A 288 -10.25 11.85 -19.07
N ASP A 289 -11.16 10.97 -18.65
CA ASP A 289 -11.37 9.65 -19.26
C ASP A 289 -12.15 9.72 -20.59
N ASN A 290 -13.03 10.71 -20.75
CA ASN A 290 -13.79 10.91 -21.98
C ASN A 290 -12.89 11.39 -23.13
N ASN A 291 -12.54 10.47 -24.02
CA ASN A 291 -11.57 10.65 -25.11
C ASN A 291 -12.06 11.56 -26.28
N SER A 292 -13.27 12.12 -26.20
CA SER A 292 -13.90 12.93 -27.26
C SER A 292 -13.61 14.43 -27.17
N GLU A 293 -13.17 14.90 -26.00
CA GLU A 293 -12.76 16.28 -25.73
C GLU A 293 -11.41 16.19 -25.02
N MET A 294 -10.35 15.89 -25.77
CA MET A 294 -8.99 15.92 -25.21
C MET A 294 -8.67 17.39 -24.89
N PRO A 295 -8.53 17.78 -23.61
CA PRO A 295 -8.14 19.13 -23.25
C PRO A 295 -6.73 19.39 -23.78
N ASP A 296 -6.42 20.66 -24.05
CA ASP A 296 -5.04 21.04 -24.39
C ASP A 296 -4.06 20.58 -23.30
N ASP A 297 -2.78 20.43 -23.64
CA ASP A 297 -1.77 19.95 -22.68
C ASP A 297 -1.69 20.84 -21.43
N ASP A 298 -1.99 22.15 -21.54
CA ASP A 298 -2.08 23.06 -20.40
C ASP A 298 -3.34 22.83 -19.56
N GLU A 299 -4.49 22.63 -20.18
CA GLU A 299 -5.76 22.35 -19.50
C GLU A 299 -5.73 21.01 -18.75
N ARG A 300 -5.11 19.98 -19.37
CA ARG A 300 -4.88 18.68 -18.72
C ARG A 300 -4.06 18.85 -17.44
N ARG A 301 -2.99 19.65 -17.47
CA ARG A 301 -2.16 19.93 -16.29
C ARG A 301 -2.95 20.64 -15.19
N GLN A 302 -3.80 21.60 -15.54
CA GLN A 302 -4.67 22.29 -14.59
C GLN A 302 -5.66 21.32 -13.92
N TYR A 303 -6.30 20.44 -14.68
CA TYR A 303 -7.22 19.45 -14.13
C TYR A 303 -6.51 18.42 -13.24
N GLU A 304 -5.33 17.95 -13.64
CA GLU A 304 -4.55 17.04 -12.80
C GLU A 304 -4.15 17.67 -11.46
N GLU A 305 -3.78 18.95 -11.46
CA GLU A 305 -3.47 19.67 -10.23
C GLU A 305 -4.72 19.88 -9.35
N LEU A 306 -5.85 20.23 -9.96
CA LEU A 306 -7.12 20.36 -9.25
C LEU A 306 -7.55 19.02 -8.61
N ILE A 307 -7.45 17.91 -9.35
CA ILE A 307 -7.71 16.56 -8.81
C ILE A 307 -6.76 16.25 -7.64
N ARG A 308 -5.47 16.60 -7.71
CA ARG A 308 -4.55 16.40 -6.58
C ARG A 308 -4.98 17.17 -5.34
N SER A 309 -5.48 18.39 -5.51
CA SER A 309 -5.97 19.23 -4.41
C SER A 309 -7.25 18.65 -3.78
N LEU A 310 -8.22 18.22 -4.61
CA LEU A 310 -9.47 17.61 -4.15
C LEU A 310 -9.21 16.29 -3.42
N VAL A 311 -8.28 15.46 -3.90
CA VAL A 311 -7.93 14.20 -3.21
C VAL A 311 -7.31 14.47 -1.83
N ARG A 312 -6.58 15.58 -1.66
CA ARG A 312 -6.09 15.98 -0.33
C ARG A 312 -7.25 16.35 0.60
N GLN A 313 -8.20 17.16 0.12
CA GLN A 313 -9.41 17.50 0.88
C GLN A 313 -10.25 16.27 1.21
N MET A 314 -10.37 15.30 0.29
CA MET A 314 -11.08 14.05 0.55
C MET A 314 -10.47 13.23 1.69
N PHE A 315 -9.14 13.20 1.81
CA PHE A 315 -8.47 12.55 2.93
C PHE A 315 -8.83 13.21 4.28
N GLU A 316 -8.87 14.54 4.31
CA GLU A 316 -9.28 15.32 5.50
C GLU A 316 -10.76 15.08 5.84
N ILE A 317 -11.64 15.00 4.84
CA ILE A 317 -13.06 14.66 5.01
C ILE A 317 -13.20 13.26 5.61
N GLU A 318 -12.45 12.27 5.12
CA GLU A 318 -12.51 10.89 5.62
C GLU A 318 -11.99 10.75 7.05
N GLU A 319 -10.90 11.45 7.40
CA GLU A 319 -10.41 11.50 8.78
C GLU A 319 -11.44 12.12 9.73
N ARG A 320 -12.07 13.23 9.32
CA ARG A 320 -13.14 13.84 10.11
C ARG A 320 -14.34 12.91 10.26
N LYS A 321 -14.80 12.27 9.18
CA LYS A 321 -15.90 11.29 9.23
C LYS A 321 -15.58 10.15 10.18
N LYS A 322 -14.36 9.63 10.17
CA LYS A 322 -13.93 8.57 11.10
C LYS A 322 -13.98 9.02 12.56
N LYS A 323 -13.49 10.23 12.86
CA LYS A 323 -13.57 10.82 14.22
C LYS A 323 -15.03 10.99 14.65
N GLU A 324 -15.87 11.47 13.76
CA GLU A 324 -17.30 11.65 14.01
C GLU A 324 -18.01 10.31 14.23
N GLU A 325 -17.75 9.29 13.41
CA GLU A 325 -18.30 7.94 13.59
C GLU A 325 -17.89 7.32 14.92
N GLU A 326 -16.63 7.51 15.35
CA GLU A 326 -16.15 7.06 16.65
C GLU A 326 -16.85 7.81 17.79
N ALA A 327 -16.99 9.14 17.68
CA ALA A 327 -17.72 9.95 18.63
C ALA A 327 -19.18 9.47 18.77
N GLN A 328 -19.86 9.27 17.64
CA GLN A 328 -21.24 8.78 17.57
C GLN A 328 -21.37 7.36 18.14
N ARG A 329 -20.38 6.48 17.91
CA ARG A 329 -20.34 5.14 18.51
C ARG A 329 -20.25 5.22 20.03
N LYS A 330 -19.30 6.01 20.56
CA LYS A 330 -19.15 6.22 22.01
C LYS A 330 -20.43 6.80 22.62
N LEU A 331 -21.05 7.79 21.96
CA LEU A 331 -22.32 8.38 22.41
C LEU A 331 -23.46 7.36 22.48
N ARG A 332 -23.54 6.43 21.52
CA ARG A 332 -24.51 5.31 21.57
C ARG A 332 -24.22 4.33 22.70
N GLU A 333 -22.95 4.03 22.96
CA GLU A 333 -22.53 3.13 24.05
C GLU A 333 -22.84 3.71 25.43
N MET A 334 -22.65 5.02 25.62
CA MET A 334 -22.95 5.67 26.89
C MET A 334 -24.45 5.78 27.19
N ARG A 335 -25.33 5.62 26.19
CA ARG A 335 -26.81 5.65 26.33
C ARG A 335 -27.36 6.85 27.11
N VAL A 336 -26.69 8.00 27.04
CA VAL A 336 -27.05 9.21 27.78
C VAL A 336 -28.42 9.77 27.34
N CYS A 337 -28.80 9.55 26.09
CA CYS A 337 -30.12 9.91 25.57
C CYS A 337 -31.03 8.66 25.57
N PRO A 338 -32.05 8.56 26.46
CA PRO A 338 -32.93 7.39 26.54
C PRO A 338 -33.79 7.20 25.29
N MET A 339 -34.11 8.31 24.59
CA MET A 339 -34.94 8.31 23.38
C MET A 339 -34.16 7.96 22.11
N GLY A 340 -32.83 7.81 22.19
CA GLY A 340 -32.01 7.42 21.04
C GLY A 340 -31.89 8.47 19.95
N TYR A 341 -32.16 9.74 20.25
CA TYR A 341 -32.05 10.85 19.30
C TYR A 341 -30.64 10.98 18.69
N ARG A 342 -30.57 11.44 17.44
CA ARG A 342 -29.29 11.72 16.75
C ARG A 342 -28.49 12.75 17.55
N TRP A 343 -27.18 12.58 17.61
CA TRP A 343 -26.29 13.57 18.22
C TRP A 343 -25.78 14.56 17.17
N ILE A 344 -25.84 15.84 17.51
CA ILE A 344 -25.44 16.97 16.67
C ILE A 344 -24.16 17.55 17.25
N PRO A 345 -23.09 17.72 16.46
CA PRO A 345 -21.86 18.34 16.93
C PRO A 345 -22.08 19.82 17.25
N GLN A 346 -21.50 20.26 18.37
CA GLN A 346 -21.41 21.65 18.81
C GLN A 346 -19.94 22.00 19.10
N ALA A 347 -19.63 23.28 19.30
CA ALA A 347 -18.24 23.76 19.47
C ALA A 347 -17.47 23.06 20.62
N THR A 348 -18.15 22.61 21.67
CA THR A 348 -17.53 22.02 22.88
C THR A 348 -17.96 20.58 23.17
N GLY A 349 -18.68 19.94 22.24
CA GLY A 349 -19.21 18.59 22.46
C GLY A 349 -20.33 18.22 21.50
N TYR A 350 -21.24 17.38 21.97
CA TYR A 350 -22.37 16.88 21.20
C TYR A 350 -23.67 17.02 21.99
N ARG A 351 -24.74 17.43 21.32
CA ARG A 351 -26.08 17.55 21.90
C ARG A 351 -27.05 16.63 21.18
N CYS A 352 -27.94 15.97 21.92
CA CYS A 352 -28.97 15.14 21.31
C CYS A 352 -29.99 16.01 20.55
N ALA A 353 -30.63 15.46 19.52
CA ALA A 353 -31.57 16.18 18.67
C ALA A 353 -32.78 16.80 19.43
N GLY A 354 -33.23 16.16 20.52
CA GLY A 354 -34.26 16.69 21.42
C GLY A 354 -33.81 17.88 22.30
N GLY A 355 -32.49 18.11 22.40
CA GLY A 355 -31.89 19.27 23.08
C GLY A 355 -31.56 19.11 24.57
N SER A 356 -32.12 18.11 25.27
CA SER A 356 -31.94 17.96 26.72
C SER A 356 -30.58 17.42 27.15
N HIS A 357 -29.97 16.56 26.34
CA HIS A 357 -28.76 15.83 26.73
C HIS A 357 -27.54 16.40 26.01
N PHE A 358 -26.49 16.69 26.77
CA PHE A 358 -25.22 17.20 26.25
C PHE A 358 -24.07 16.38 26.80
N VAL A 359 -23.09 16.09 25.94
CA VAL A 359 -21.87 15.39 26.27
C VAL A 359 -20.70 16.21 25.75
N SER A 360 -19.75 16.54 26.61
CA SER A 360 -18.56 17.30 26.23
C SER A 360 -17.54 16.45 25.46
N SER A 361 -16.72 17.07 24.61
CA SER A 361 -15.63 16.37 23.92
C SER A 361 -14.65 15.69 24.88
N ALA A 362 -14.40 16.31 26.04
CA ALA A 362 -13.55 15.75 27.09
C ALA A 362 -14.08 14.43 27.66
N GLN A 363 -15.40 14.29 27.81
CA GLN A 363 -16.04 13.04 28.25
C GLN A 363 -15.95 11.92 27.21
N LEU A 364 -15.80 12.27 25.92
CA LEU A 364 -15.65 11.31 24.82
C LEU A 364 -14.19 10.91 24.57
N GLY A 365 -13.23 11.55 25.26
CA GLY A 365 -11.80 11.35 25.04
C GLY A 365 -11.38 11.68 23.61
N LEU A 366 -11.97 12.75 23.05
CA LEU A 366 -11.72 13.27 21.71
C LEU A 366 -10.85 14.52 21.73
#